data_AF-N9LT78-F1
#
_entry.id   AF-N9LT78-F1
#
_cell.length_a   1.000
_cell.length_b   1.000
_cell.length_c   1.000
_cell.angle_alpha   90.00
_cell.angle_beta   90.00
_cell.angle_gamma   90.00
#
_symmetry.space_group_name_H-M   'P 1'
#
loop_
_entity.id
_entity.type
_entity.pdbx_description
1 polymer ?
#
loop_
_entity_poly.entity_id
_entity_poly.type
_entity_poly.pdbx_seq_one_letter_code
_entity_poly.pdbx_strand_id
1 'polypeptide(L)' 'MGQVLHSSATTTQAVRRAIQNSQESLRTLAKRYGINQKTIAKWKKRK' A
#
# COMPACT_ATOMS: atom_id res chain seq x y z
N MET A 1 6.70 4.39 -18.97
CA MET A 1 6.12 3.06 -19.27
C MET A 1 4.85 2.92 -18.44
N GLY A 2 3.69 2.82 -19.08
CA GLY A 2 2.38 3.06 -18.47
C GLY A 2 2.02 2.08 -17.35
N GLN A 3 1.41 2.60 -16.28
CA GLN A 3 0.79 1.79 -15.23
C GLN A 3 -0.45 1.11 -15.81
N VAL A 4 -0.27 -0.07 -16.43
CA VAL A 4 -1.39 -0.94 -16.81
C VAL A 4 -1.87 -1.62 -15.54
N LEU A 5 -2.78 -0.95 -14.83
CA LEU A 5 -3.50 -1.51 -13.71
C LEU A 5 -4.79 -2.15 -14.25
N HIS A 6 -5.09 -3.37 -13.78
CA HIS A 6 -6.40 -3.98 -14.02
C HIS A 6 -7.49 -3.03 -13.50
N SER A 7 -8.60 -2.89 -14.22
CA SER A 7 -9.79 -2.12 -13.83
C SER A 7 -10.29 -2.37 -12.39
N SER A 8 -10.05 -3.55 -11.81
CA SER A 8 -10.42 -3.89 -10.42
C SER A 8 -9.29 -3.64 -9.39
N ALA A 9 -8.14 -3.15 -9.84
CA ALA A 9 -7.01 -2.86 -8.96
C ALA A 9 -7.23 -1.55 -8.19
N THR A 10 -7.65 -1.66 -6.94
CA THR A 10 -7.89 -0.51 -6.06
C THR A 10 -6.59 0.13 -5.55
N THR A 11 -5.45 -0.58 -5.61
CA THR A 11 -4.16 -0.09 -5.08
C THR A 11 -3.20 0.26 -6.21
N THR A 12 -2.92 1.55 -6.37
CA THR A 12 -1.96 2.07 -7.35
C THR A 12 -0.51 1.83 -6.93
N GLN A 13 0.41 1.92 -7.89
CA GLN A 13 1.84 1.82 -7.59
C GLN A 13 2.31 2.94 -6.64
N ALA A 14 1.70 4.12 -6.73
CA ALA A 14 1.96 5.25 -5.84
C ALA A 14 1.63 4.92 -4.38
N VAL A 15 0.45 4.34 -4.11
CA VAL A 15 0.06 3.93 -2.76
C VAL A 15 1.00 2.85 -2.21
N ARG A 16 1.39 1.87 -3.03
CA ARG A 16 2.38 0.85 -2.60
C ARG A 16 3.73 1.46 -2.23
N ARG A 17 4.24 2.41 -3.03
CA ARG A 17 5.51 3.10 -2.74
C ARG A 17 5.41 3.97 -1.49
N ALA A 18 4.31 4.69 -1.31
CA ALA A 18 4.07 5.50 -0.12
C ALA A 18 4.05 4.64 1.16
N ILE A 19 3.40 3.48 1.12
CA ILE A 19 3.39 2.52 2.25
C ILE A 19 4.78 1.96 2.53
N GLN A 20 5.55 1.63 1.48
CA GLN A 20 6.90 1.07 1.62
C GLN A 20 7.92 2.06 2.20
N ASN A 21 7.79 3.35 1.89
CA ASN A 21 8.71 4.39 2.37
C ASN A 21 8.24 5.08 3.65
N SER A 22 7.01 4.81 4.11
CA SER A 22 6.47 5.43 5.32
C SER A 22 7.05 4.79 6.59
N GLN A 23 7.46 5.63 7.53
CA GLN A 23 7.85 5.25 8.90
C GLN A 23 6.65 5.22 9.85
N GLU A 24 5.46 5.62 9.39
CA GLU A 24 4.24 5.61 10.19
C GLU A 24 3.85 4.18 10.62
N SER A 25 3.12 4.10 11.73
CA SER A 25 2.60 2.83 12.26
C SER A 25 1.59 2.19 11.30
N LEU A 26 1.51 0.86 11.34
CA LEU A 26 0.59 0.08 10.49
C LEU A 26 -0.87 0.51 10.68
N ARG A 27 -1.26 0.88 11.90
CA ARG A 27 -2.62 1.33 12.23
C ARG A 27 -2.98 2.64 11.54
N THR A 28 -2.02 3.57 11.47
CA THR A 28 -2.20 4.87 10.80
C THR A 28 -2.37 4.68 9.30
N LEU A 29 -1.49 3.86 8.69
CA LEU A 29 -1.57 3.55 7.26
C LEU A 29 -2.86 2.79 6.91
N ALA A 30 -3.30 1.87 7.77
CA ALA A 30 -4.53 1.13 7.58
C ALA A 30 -5.76 2.04 7.58
N LYS A 31 -5.82 3.00 8.52
CA LYS A 31 -6.91 3.98 8.57
C LYS A 31 -6.88 4.93 7.36
N ARG A 32 -5.70 5.39 6.95
CA ARG A 32 -5.55 6.34 5.82
C ARG A 32 -5.97 5.73 4.48
N TYR A 33 -5.60 4.47 4.23
CA TYR A 33 -5.85 3.83 2.95
C TYR A 33 -7.05 2.87 2.96
N GLY A 34 -7.69 2.63 4.12
CA GLY A 34 -8.78 1.67 4.25
C GLY A 34 -8.34 0.21 4.05
N ILE A 35 -7.05 -0.08 4.23
CA ILE A 35 -6.45 -1.39 3.95
C ILE A 35 -6.19 -2.10 5.28
N ASN A 36 -6.44 -3.42 5.32
CA ASN A 36 -6.10 -4.23 6.50
C ASN A 36 -4.61 -4.12 6.87
N GLN A 37 -4.30 -3.91 8.15
CA GLN A 37 -2.94 -3.83 8.70
C GLN A 37 -2.06 -5.01 8.29
N LYS A 38 -2.62 -6.23 8.18
CA LYS A 38 -1.87 -7.41 7.75
C LYS A 38 -1.32 -7.28 6.33
N THR A 39 -2.07 -6.61 5.45
CA THR A 39 -1.68 -6.36 4.06
C THR A 39 -0.54 -5.35 4.00
N ILE A 40 -0.61 -4.31 4.82
CA ILE A 40 0.43 -3.29 4.94
C ILE A 40 1.72 -3.90 5.50
N ALA A 41 1.62 -4.73 6.54
CA ALA A 41 2.76 -5.47 7.08
C ALA A 41 3.40 -6.38 6.02
N LYS A 42 2.57 -7.13 5.28
CA LYS A 42 3.04 -7.97 4.17
C LYS A 42 3.77 -7.16 3.10
N TRP A 43 3.26 -5.99 2.71
CA TRP A 43 3.88 -5.14 1.69
C TRP A 43 5.16 -4.46 2.16
N LYS A 44 5.26 -4.08 3.45
CA LYS A 44 6.52 -3.59 4.04
C LYS A 44 7.59 -4.68 4.05
N LYS A 45 7.23 -5.94 4.35
CA LYS A 45 8.15 -7.09 4.36
C LYS A 45 8.54 -7.58 2.96
N ARG A 46 7.78 -7.22 1.93
CA ARG A 46 8.06 -7.58 0.51
C ARG A 46 9.13 -6.69 -0.13
N LYS A 47 9.68 -5.74 0.62
CA LYS A 47 10.92 -5.05 0.24
C LYS A 47 12.09 -6.02 0.37
#